data_AF-A0A7H2BJK2-F1
#
_entry.id   AF-A0A7H2BJK2-F1
#
_cell.length_a   1.000
_cell.length_b   1.000
_cell.length_c   1.000
_cell.angle_alpha   90.00
_cell.angle_beta   90.00
_cell.angle_gamma   90.00
#
_symmetry.space_group_name_H-M   'P 1'
#
loop_
_entity.id
_entity.type
_entity.pdbx_description
1 polymer ?
#
loop_
_entity_poly.entity_id
_entity_poly.type
_entity_poly.pdbx_seq_one_letter_code
_entity_poly.pdbx_strand_id
1 'polypeptide(L)' 'MPTDNTAVEIVRIYVLNLTEATSDMSLREVAALTGVDHMTIRAILKGETWPDALTIAKTERGFNRRLWLGPRDLS' A
#
# COMPACT_ATOMS: atom_id res chain seq x y z
N MET A 1 18.75 18.81 -9.55
CA MET A 1 17.39 18.51 -9.06
C MET A 1 17.41 17.12 -8.47
N PRO A 2 16.76 16.81 -7.33
CA PRO A 2 16.57 15.43 -6.93
C PRO A 2 15.63 14.79 -7.96
N THR A 3 16.20 14.01 -8.87
CA THR A 3 15.52 13.44 -10.04
C THR A 3 15.04 12.02 -9.69
N ASP A 4 13.76 11.74 -9.97
CA ASP A 4 13.12 10.42 -10.11
C ASP A 4 12.92 9.43 -8.93
N ASN A 5 13.41 9.67 -7.71
CA ASN A 5 13.17 8.69 -6.62
C ASN A 5 12.08 9.06 -5.60
N THR A 6 11.60 10.31 -5.54
CA THR A 6 10.64 10.70 -4.48
C THR A 6 9.29 9.99 -4.63
N ALA A 7 8.75 9.92 -5.85
CA ALA A 7 7.48 9.24 -6.09
C ALA A 7 7.58 7.73 -5.83
N VAL A 8 8.66 7.09 -6.30
CA VAL A 8 8.94 5.66 -6.06
C VAL A 8 9.06 5.40 -4.56
N GLU A 9 9.79 6.25 -3.84
CA GLU A 9 9.98 6.11 -2.39
C GLU A 9 8.68 6.31 -1.61
N ILE A 10 7.82 7.25 -2.02
CA ILE A 10 6.48 7.41 -1.41
C ILE A 10 5.64 6.12 -1.59
N VAL A 11 5.66 5.53 -2.80
CA VAL A 11 4.94 4.28 -3.04
C VAL A 11 5.57 3.12 -2.25
N ARG A 12 6.90 3.06 -2.16
CA ARG A 12 7.62 2.07 -1.33
C ARG A 12 7.23 2.17 0.14
N ILE A 13 7.14 3.39 0.68
CA ILE A 13 6.68 3.64 2.06
C ILE A 13 5.23 3.17 2.23
N TYR A 14 4.35 3.42 1.25
CA TYR A 14 3.00 2.86 1.30
C TYR A 14 3.02 1.32 1.36
N VAL A 15 3.86 0.66 0.56
CA VAL A 15 3.96 -0.82 0.58
C VAL A 15 4.46 -1.33 1.93
N LEU A 16 5.41 -0.63 2.56
CA LEU A 16 5.86 -0.94 3.92
C LEU A 16 4.73 -0.80 4.94
N ASN A 17 3.99 0.31 4.90
CA ASN A 17 2.86 0.54 5.80
C ASN A 17 1.75 -0.49 5.60
N LEU A 18 1.50 -0.90 4.35
CA LEU A 18 0.57 -1.97 4.03
C LEU A 18 1.07 -3.31 4.58
N THR A 19 2.35 -3.61 4.43
CA THR A 19 2.96 -4.84 4.97
C THR A 19 2.75 -4.91 6.49
N GLU A 20 3.06 -3.83 7.20
CA GLU A 20 2.84 -3.72 8.65
C GLU A 20 1.37 -3.88 9.01
N ALA A 21 0.45 -3.23 8.30
CA ALA A 21 -0.99 -3.35 8.54
C ALA A 21 -1.55 -4.77 8.32
N THR A 22 -0.81 -5.63 7.61
CA THR A 22 -1.23 -6.98 7.24
C THR A 22 -0.50 -8.10 7.99
N SER A 23 0.45 -7.77 8.88
CA SER A 23 1.39 -8.75 9.46
C SER A 23 0.74 -9.93 10.18
N ASP A 24 -0.38 -9.68 10.85
CA ASP A 24 -1.11 -10.68 11.65
C ASP A 24 -2.37 -11.21 10.95
N MET A 25 -2.48 -11.01 9.64
CA MET A 25 -3.66 -11.37 8.85
C MET A 25 -3.29 -12.26 7.66
N SER A 26 -4.15 -13.21 7.34
CA SER A 26 -4.11 -13.88 6.05
C SER A 26 -4.54 -12.94 4.93
N LEU A 27 -4.04 -13.16 3.71
CA LEU A 27 -4.44 -12.38 2.53
C LEU A 27 -5.94 -12.42 2.24
N ARG A 28 -6.64 -13.47 2.69
CA ARG A 28 -8.10 -13.58 2.56
C ARG A 28 -8.83 -12.67 3.54
N GLU A 29 -8.35 -12.56 4.77
CA GLU A 29 -8.89 -11.62 5.76
C GLU A 29 -8.65 -10.17 5.31
N VAL A 30 -7.47 -9.87 4.77
CA VAL A 30 -7.17 -8.56 4.18
C VAL A 30 -8.13 -8.23 3.02
N ALA A 31 -8.39 -9.20 2.14
CA ALA A 31 -9.31 -9.01 1.03
C ALA A 31 -10.75 -8.77 1.51
N ALA A 32 -11.21 -9.52 2.52
CA ALA A 32 -12.53 -9.31 3.12
C ALA A 32 -12.66 -7.94 3.80
N LEU A 33 -11.59 -7.49 4.48
CA LEU A 33 -11.57 -6.21 5.19
C LEU A 33 -11.53 -5.00 4.25
N THR A 34 -10.72 -5.08 3.19
CA THR A 34 -10.43 -3.93 2.31
C THR A 34 -11.26 -3.94 1.02
N GLY A 35 -11.82 -5.09 0.63
CA GLY A 35 -12.48 -5.26 -0.67
C GLY A 35 -11.52 -5.19 -1.87
N VAL A 36 -10.21 -5.39 -1.64
CA VAL A 36 -9.18 -5.56 -2.66
C VAL A 36 -8.95 -7.05 -2.87
N ASP A 37 -8.77 -7.50 -4.12
CA ASP A 37 -8.49 -8.91 -4.37
C ASP A 37 -7.17 -9.37 -3.71
N HIS A 38 -7.19 -10.56 -3.14
CA HIS A 38 -6.05 -11.14 -2.44
C HIS A 38 -4.81 -11.36 -3.32
N MET A 39 -4.98 -11.57 -4.64
CA MET A 39 -3.86 -11.65 -5.59
C MET A 39 -3.26 -10.28 -5.87
N THR A 40 -4.07 -9.22 -5.93
CA THR A 40 -3.58 -7.85 -6.00
C THR A 40 -2.75 -7.49 -4.76
N ILE A 41 -3.26 -7.78 -3.55
CA ILE A 41 -2.51 -7.56 -2.31
C ILE A 41 -1.20 -8.36 -2.32
N ARG A 42 -1.23 -9.65 -2.69
CA ARG A 42 -0.02 -10.48 -2.81
C ARG A 42 1.01 -9.87 -3.76
N ALA A 43 0.57 -9.46 -4.95
CA ALA A 43 1.47 -8.91 -5.97
C ALA A 43 2.13 -7.61 -5.49
N ILE A 44 1.38 -6.74 -4.82
CA ILE A 44 1.91 -5.50 -4.22
C ILE A 44 2.94 -5.81 -3.13
N LEU A 45 2.61 -6.69 -2.19
CA LEU A 45 3.50 -7.06 -1.08
C LEU A 45 4.80 -7.74 -1.56
N LYS A 46 4.77 -8.38 -2.74
CA LYS A 46 5.95 -8.97 -3.39
C LYS A 46 6.72 -8.00 -4.28
N GLY A 47 6.23 -6.78 -4.49
CA GLY A 47 6.80 -5.83 -5.45
C GLY A 47 6.63 -6.23 -6.91
N GLU A 48 5.69 -7.15 -7.22
CA GLU A 48 5.35 -7.56 -8.59
C GLU A 48 4.54 -6.47 -9.31
N THR A 49 3.83 -5.62 -8.56
CA THR A 49 3.05 -4.49 -9.11
C THR A 49 2.96 -3.34 -8.11
N TRP A 50 2.68 -2.14 -8.62
CA TRP A 50 2.39 -0.97 -7.81
C TRP A 50 0.90 -0.85 -7.50
N PRO A 51 0.51 -0.32 -6.33
CA PRO A 51 -0.88 -0.02 -6.02
C PRO A 51 -1.39 1.13 -6.89
N ASP A 52 -2.64 1.05 -7.32
CA ASP A 52 -3.35 2.18 -7.92
C ASP A 52 -4.09 3.01 -6.85
N ALA A 53 -4.66 4.15 -7.26
CA ALA A 53 -5.38 5.04 -6.35
C ALA A 53 -6.59 4.37 -5.68
N LEU A 54 -7.27 3.46 -6.39
CA LEU A 54 -8.41 2.73 -5.85
C LEU A 54 -7.99 1.75 -4.76
N THR A 55 -6.88 1.04 -4.98
CA THR A 55 -6.27 0.14 -4.00
C THR A 55 -5.88 0.90 -2.75
N ILE A 56 -5.21 2.04 -2.89
CA ILE A 56 -4.85 2.91 -1.76
C ILE A 56 -6.11 3.33 -0.99
N ALA A 57 -7.14 3.83 -1.66
CA ALA A 57 -8.37 4.27 -0.99
C ALA A 57 -9.09 3.12 -0.26
N LYS A 58 -9.13 1.92 -0.86
CA LYS A 58 -9.76 0.73 -0.28
C LYS A 58 -8.99 0.20 0.93
N THR A 59 -7.66 0.13 0.86
CA THR A 59 -6.84 -0.34 1.97
C THR A 59 -6.90 0.64 3.14
N GLU A 60 -6.75 1.94 2.90
CA GLU A 60 -6.88 2.95 3.98
C GLU A 60 -8.25 2.90 4.66
N ARG A 61 -9.32 2.76 3.87
CA ARG A 61 -10.68 2.62 4.41
C ARG A 61 -10.85 1.32 5.19
N GLY A 62 -10.40 0.19 4.66
CA GLY A 62 -10.55 -1.12 5.29
C GLY A 62 -9.79 -1.23 6.61
N PHE A 63 -8.56 -0.72 6.66
CA PHE A 63 -7.75 -0.69 7.88
C PHE A 63 -8.10 0.46 8.82
N ASN A 64 -8.96 1.41 8.39
CA ASN A 64 -9.21 2.66 9.09
C ASN A 64 -7.91 3.35 9.53
N ARG A 65 -6.91 3.33 8.65
CA ARG A 65 -5.52 3.75 8.92
C ARG A 65 -4.98 4.50 7.72
N ARG A 66 -4.26 5.60 7.96
CA ARG A 66 -3.49 6.29 6.91
C ARG A 66 -2.27 5.44 6.55
N LEU A 67 -2.19 5.00 5.29
CA LEU A 67 -1.08 4.22 4.74
C LEU A 67 -0.30 5.03 3.70
N TRP A 68 -1.00 5.84 2.90
CA TRP A 68 -0.42 6.70 1.89
C TRP A 68 0.02 8.01 2.51
N LEU A 69 1.31 8.28 2.48
CA LEU A 69 1.82 9.49 3.10
C LEU A 69 1.68 10.72 2.18
N GLY A 70 1.33 10.57 0.90
CA GLY A 70 1.16 11.70 -0.01
C GLY A 70 2.48 12.14 -0.63
N PRO A 71 2.43 13.07 -1.59
CA PRO A 71 3.60 13.84 -1.94
C PRO A 71 4.04 14.61 -0.68
N ARG A 72 5.13 14.14 -0.07
CA ARG A 72 5.87 14.86 0.96
C ARG A 72 7.27 15.08 0.43
N ASP A 73 7.85 16.22 0.75
CA ASP A 73 9.30 16.35 0.65
C ASP A 73 9.90 15.39 1.68
N LEU A 74 10.57 14.34 1.18
CA LEU A 74 11.40 13.46 1.97
C LEU A 74 12.72 14.22 2.20
N SER A 75 12.70 15.13 3.17
CA SER A 75 13.86 15.93 3.61
C SER A 75 14.80 15.11 4.48
#